data_AF-A0A8J8AE99-F1
#
_entry.id   AF-A0A8J8AE99-F1
#
_cell.length_a   1.000
_cell.length_b   1.000
_cell.length_c   1.000
_cell.angle_alpha   90.00
_cell.angle_beta   90.00
_cell.angle_gamma   90.00
#
_symmetry.space_group_name_H-M   'P 1'
#
loop_
_entity.id
_entity.type
_entity.pdbx_description
1 polymer ?
#
loop_
_entity_poly.entity_id
_entity_poly.type
_entity_poly.pdbx_seq_one_letter_code
_entity_poly.pdbx_strand_id
1 'polypeptide(L)' 'MDKTYNGILFFSPSAVRSFFSNNRVATNTVLFAIGNTTAAEIKNFSANTIQTANESAKELLLNQAIHYFQSYNHTSVNQK' A
#
# COMPACT_ATOMS: atom_id res chain seq x y z
N MET A 1 -4.58 -10.66 -18.67
CA MET A 1 -3.70 -9.48 -18.50
C MET A 1 -3.62 -9.21 -17.01
N ASP A 2 -2.59 -9.74 -16.35
CA ASP A 2 -2.38 -9.49 -14.92
C ASP A 2 -1.85 -8.07 -14.75
N LYS A 3 -2.70 -7.18 -14.21
CA LYS A 3 -2.29 -5.81 -13.91
C LYS A 3 -1.39 -5.83 -12.68
N THR A 4 -0.15 -5.42 -12.87
CA THR A 4 0.81 -5.29 -11.77
C THR A 4 0.79 -3.85 -11.28
N TYR A 5 0.53 -3.66 -9.99
CA TYR A 5 0.49 -2.34 -9.35
C TYR A 5 1.71 -2.17 -8.45
N ASN A 6 2.34 -1.00 -8.50
CA ASN A 6 3.43 -0.67 -7.56
C ASN A 6 2.89 -0.42 -6.15
N GLY A 7 1.69 0.15 -6.03
CA GLY A 7 1.05 0.42 -4.75
C GLY A 7 -0.47 0.31 -4.81
N ILE A 8 -1.08 -0.14 -3.70
CA ILE A 8 -2.54 -0.22 -3.53
C ILE A 8 -2.93 0.44 -2.21
N LEU A 9 -3.91 1.34 -2.23
CA LEU A 9 -4.38 2.07 -1.05
C LEU A 9 -5.72 1.48 -0.57
N PHE A 10 -5.75 1.05 0.69
CA PHE A 10 -6.94 0.56 1.37
C PHE A 10 -7.43 1.56 2.42
N PHE A 11 -8.69 1.94 2.26
CA PHE A 11 -9.36 2.93 3.12
C PHE A 11 -10.30 2.28 4.16
N SER A 12 -10.41 0.95 4.19
CA SER A 12 -11.16 0.22 5.21
C SER A 12 -10.77 -1.27 5.25
N PRO A 13 -11.00 -1.98 6.38
CA PRO A 13 -10.86 -3.44 6.43
C PRO A 13 -11.79 -4.17 5.44
N SER A 14 -13.00 -3.63 5.22
CA SER A 14 -13.94 -4.23 4.25
C SER A 14 -13.42 -4.17 2.81
N ALA A 15 -12.71 -3.11 2.44
CA ALA A 15 -12.08 -2.99 1.13
C ALA A 15 -10.97 -4.03 0.93
N VAL A 16 -10.18 -4.30 1.98
CA VAL A 16 -9.15 -5.35 1.98
C VAL A 16 -9.77 -6.71 1.71
N ARG A 17 -10.78 -7.11 2.50
CA ARG A 17 -11.46 -8.40 2.33
C ARG A 17 -12.07 -8.55 0.94
N SER A 18 -12.78 -7.53 0.47
CA SER A 18 -13.40 -7.53 -0.85
C SER A 18 -12.36 -7.70 -1.95
N PHE A 19 -11.27 -6.94 -1.90
CA PHE A 19 -10.20 -7.03 -2.89
C PHE A 19 -9.55 -8.42 -2.91
N PHE A 20 -9.12 -8.94 -1.75
CA PHE A 20 -8.42 -10.24 -1.67
C PHE A 20 -9.34 -11.45 -1.90
N SER A 21 -10.67 -11.28 -1.91
CA SER A 21 -11.59 -12.37 -2.28
C SER A 21 -11.43 -12.84 -3.73
N ASN A 22 -10.99 -11.95 -4.63
CA ASN A 22 -10.89 -12.24 -6.06
C ASN A 22 -9.52 -11.87 -6.66
N ASN A 23 -8.66 -11.17 -5.92
CA ASN A 23 -7.41 -10.64 -6.44
C ASN A 23 -6.21 -11.15 -5.63
N ARG A 24 -5.07 -11.27 -6.33
CA ARG A 24 -3.75 -11.48 -5.73
C ARG A 24 -2.87 -10.28 -6.05
N VAL A 25 -1.87 -10.04 -5.21
CA VAL A 25 -0.89 -8.96 -5.40
C VAL A 25 0.48 -9.54 -5.68
N ALA A 26 1.27 -8.86 -6.51
CA ALA A 26 2.67 -9.22 -6.69
C ALA A 26 3.44 -8.96 -5.39
N THR A 27 4.49 -9.74 -5.11
CA THR A 27 5.25 -9.65 -3.84
C THR A 27 5.94 -8.30 -3.65
N ASN A 28 6.20 -7.56 -4.73
CA ASN A 28 6.79 -6.22 -4.71
C ASN A 28 5.75 -5.08 -4.66
N THR A 29 4.45 -5.39 -4.63
CA THR A 29 3.41 -4.37 -4.46
C THR A 29 3.37 -3.86 -3.03
N VAL A 30 3.44 -2.54 -2.84
CA VAL A 30 3.33 -1.92 -1.51
C VAL A 30 1.86 -1.65 -1.17
N LEU A 31 1.44 -2.05 0.02
CA LEU A 31 0.06 -1.91 0.47
C LEU A 31 -0.05 -0.78 1.49
N PHE A 32 -0.91 0.19 1.23
CA PHE A 32 -1.12 1.35 2.08
C PHE A 32 -2.43 1.20 2.83
N ALA A 33 -2.42 1.45 4.15
CA ALA A 33 -3.58 1.35 5.01
C ALA A 33 -3.88 2.70 5.66
N ILE A 34 -5.14 3.16 5.61
CA ILE A 34 -5.57 4.42 6.23
C ILE A 34 -5.41 4.44 7.76
N GLY A 35 -5.21 3.29 8.39
CA GLY A 35 -4.97 3.18 9.83
C GLY A 35 -4.77 1.74 10.28
N ASN A 36 -4.47 1.57 11.57
CA ASN A 36 -4.05 0.30 12.16
C ASN A 36 -5.05 -0.84 11.96
N THR A 37 -6.35 -0.56 12.03
CA THR A 37 -7.40 -1.57 11.82
C THR A 37 -7.37 -2.13 10.39
N THR A 38 -7.11 -1.27 9.40
CA THR A 38 -6.98 -1.69 8.00
C THR A 38 -5.66 -2.43 7.77
N ALA A 39 -4.57 -1.98 8.39
CA ALA A 39 -3.28 -2.66 8.31
C ALA A 39 -3.31 -4.07 8.93
N ALA A 40 -4.00 -4.23 10.06
CA ALA A 40 -4.21 -5.52 10.70
C ALA A 40 -4.96 -6.49 9.77
N GLU A 41 -5.99 -6.00 9.06
CA GLU A 41 -6.71 -6.82 8.09
C GLU A 41 -5.80 -7.26 6.93
N ILE A 42 -4.95 -6.38 6.40
CA ILE A 42 -4.03 -6.72 5.28
C ILE A 42 -3.10 -7.88 5.67
N LYS A 43 -2.61 -7.91 6.91
CA LYS A 43 -1.71 -8.97 7.42
C LYS A 43 -2.33 -10.37 7.37
N ASN A 44 -3.66 -10.48 7.33
CA ASN A 44 -4.34 -11.77 7.19
C ASN A 44 -4.25 -12.34 5.77
N PHE A 45 -3.96 -11.50 4.76
CA PHE A 45 -3.99 -11.88 3.34
C PHE A 45 -2.64 -11.74 2.62
N SER A 46 -1.71 -10.94 3.15
CA SER A 46 -0.46 -10.62 2.47
C SER A 46 0.69 -10.41 3.45
N ALA A 47 1.88 -10.87 3.05
CA ALA A 47 3.16 -10.61 3.72
C ALA A 47 3.95 -9.46 3.06
N ASN A 48 3.34 -8.72 2.13
CA ASN A 48 3.97 -7.60 1.45
C ASN A 48 4.30 -6.45 2.41
N THR A 49 5.09 -5.49 1.94
CA THR A 49 5.33 -4.25 2.67
C THR A 49 4.03 -3.48 2.90
N ILE A 50 3.74 -3.16 4.16
CA ILE A 50 2.55 -2.40 4.57
C ILE A 50 2.98 -1.03 5.10
N GLN A 51 2.41 0.04 4.54
CA GLN A 51 2.57 1.42 5.00
C GLN A 51 1.27 1.87 5.65
N THR A 52 1.31 2.27 6.93
CA THR A 52 0.11 2.72 7.66
C THR A 52 0.18 4.22 7.86
N ALA A 53 -0.94 4.91 7.63
CA ALA A 53 -1.07 6.33 7.99
C ALA A 53 -1.35 6.47 9.50
N ASN A 54 -0.66 7.43 10.13
CA ASN A 54 -0.81 7.70 11.57
C ASN A 54 -2.10 8.47 11.90
N GLU A 55 -2.72 9.11 10.91
CA GLU A 55 -4.00 9.82 11.05
C GLU A 55 -4.93 9.47 9.88
N SER A 56 -6.20 9.21 10.18
CA SER A 56 -7.21 8.64 9.28
C SER A 56 -7.72 9.58 8.18
N ALA A 57 -6.94 10.59 7.77
CA ALA A 57 -7.30 11.50 6.69
C ALA A 57 -6.89 10.92 5.33
N LYS A 58 -7.83 10.87 4.38
CA LYS A 58 -7.59 10.32 3.02
C LYS A 58 -6.44 11.01 2.29
N GLU A 59 -6.32 12.32 2.46
CA GLU A 59 -5.26 13.14 1.85
C GLU A 59 -3.87 12.74 2.37
N LEU A 60 -3.75 12.41 3.65
CA LEU A 60 -2.49 11.98 4.24
C LEU A 60 -2.04 10.63 3.67
N LEU A 61 -2.95 9.68 3.47
CA LEU A 61 -2.61 8.39 2.87
C LEU A 61 -2.13 8.55 1.42
N LEU A 62 -2.76 9.45 0.65
CA LEU A 62 -2.35 9.75 -0.71
C LEU A 62 -0.95 10.41 -0.73
N ASN A 63 -0.74 11.44 0.09
CA ASN A 63 0.55 12.12 0.20
C ASN A 63 1.66 11.17 0.65
N GLN A 64 1.37 10.25 1.57
CA GLN A 64 2.30 9.21 2.00
C GLN A 64 2.68 8.27 0.85
N ALA A 65 1.72 7.85 0.03
CA ALA A 65 2.01 7.03 -1.15
C ALA A 65 2.90 7.80 -2.16
N ILE A 66 2.60 9.07 -2.42
CA ILE A 66 3.39 9.93 -3.30
C ILE A 66 4.83 10.05 -2.77
N HIS A 67 5.01 10.42 -1.50
CA HIS A 67 6.34 10.55 -0.88
C HIS A 67 7.12 9.23 -0.86
N TYR A 68 6.44 8.11 -0.61
CA TYR A 68 7.05 6.79 -0.60
C TYR A 68 7.71 6.48 -1.95
N PHE A 69 7.00 6.71 -3.07
CA PHE A 69 7.56 6.44 -4.40
C PHE A 69 8.52 7.52 -4.89
N GLN A 70 8.36 8.78 -4.47
CA GLN A 70 9.31 9.85 -4.81
C GLN A 70 10.68 9.66 -4.13
N SER A 71 10.69 9.27 -2.85
CA SER A 71 11.95 9.03 -2.13
C SER A 71 12.73 7.83 -2.69
N TYR A 72 12.01 6.80 -3.16
CA TYR A 72 12.60 5.65 -3.85
C TYR A 72 13.24 6.03 -5.20
N ASN A 73 12.64 6.96 -5.94
CA ASN A 73 13.19 7.45 -7.21
C ASN A 73 14.46 8.32 -7.03
N HIS A 74 14.69 8.88 -5.84
CA HIS A 74 15.87 9.71 -5.56
C HIS A 74 17.10 8.90 -5.13
N THR A 75 16.91 7.68 -4.60
CA THR A 75 18.03 6.82 -4.19
C THR A 75 18.70 6.11 -5.38
N SER A 76 18.04 6.08 -6.53
CA SER A 76 18.53 5.45 -7.77
C SER A 76 19.35 6.37 -8.68
N VAL A 77 19.45 7.67 -8.38
CA VAL A 77 20.15 8.65 -9.26
C VAL A 77 21.59 8.93 -8.83
N ASN A 78 22.00 8.56 -7.62
CA ASN A 78 23.35 8.84 -7.09
C ASN A 78 24.24 7.60 -6.94
N GLN A 79 24.21 6.70 -7.91
CA GLN A 79 25.33 5.76 -8.12
C GLN A 79 25.72 5.80 -9.60
N LYS A 80 26.51 6.82 -9.95
CA LYS A 80 27.40 6.82 -11.11
C LYS A 80 28.83 6.75 -10.60
#